data_AF-U2ELC6-F1
#
_entry.id   AF-U2ELC6-F1
#
_cell.length_a   1.000
_cell.length_b   1.000
_cell.length_c   1.000
_cell.angle_alpha   90.00
_cell.angle_beta   90.00
_cell.angle_gamma   90.00
#
_symmetry.space_group_name_H-M   'P 1'
#
loop_
_entity.id
_entity.type
_entity.pdbx_description
1 polymer ?
#
loop_
_entity_poly.entity_id
_entity_poly.type
_entity_poly.pdbx_seq_one_letter_code
_entity_poly.pdbx_strand_id
1 'polypeptide(L)'
;MLLKPSLGDAMSEKKKAAEATNKPADKAETHEHRRCFVITPIGPDGSAIRRAADGLITSVIEPVCGAKGLTVVAAHQIDDQGSITTQVIEHVLEDELVIANLTGLNPNVMYELAVRHAKRKPVICLAEDETVLPFDLAQERTLFYTNDIAGTSILISALSRMIDRALGEAEHDNPIYRAAEHMIMREVTPPGDTDSYIYQRLDDLERLVRSVATRLPRQSIKARNNILKSGQTLNSQINKLHIAASHESEIDKIQNILESNGFHVSISLRPRGEVFFATNAPTSFLEDLMKFNNIRGIVIPADSD
;
A
#
# COMPACT_ATOMS: atom_id res chain seq x y z
N MET A 1 82.56 -7.35 -9.70
CA MET A 1 82.03 -8.35 -8.76
C MET A 1 81.21 -7.61 -7.72
N LEU A 2 79.88 -7.68 -7.84
CA LEU A 2 78.85 -7.43 -6.83
C LEU A 2 77.53 -7.74 -7.56
N LEU A 3 77.06 -8.97 -7.41
CA LEU A 3 75.79 -9.45 -7.98
C LEU A 3 74.62 -8.71 -7.31
N LYS A 4 73.65 -8.26 -8.12
CA LYS A 4 72.36 -7.78 -7.63
C LYS A 4 71.55 -8.97 -7.08
N PRO A 5 70.80 -8.82 -5.97
CA PRO A 5 69.99 -9.90 -5.41
C PRO A 5 68.79 -10.24 -6.31
N SER A 6 68.38 -11.50 -6.25
CA SER A 6 67.32 -12.07 -7.08
C SER A 6 65.92 -11.77 -6.51
N LEU A 7 64.91 -11.79 -7.38
CA LEU A 7 63.51 -11.46 -7.08
C LEU A 7 62.86 -12.33 -5.97
N GLY A 8 63.49 -13.45 -5.59
CA GLY A 8 63.04 -14.32 -4.50
C GLY A 8 63.35 -13.79 -3.09
N ASP A 9 64.41 -12.99 -2.95
CA ASP A 9 64.87 -12.52 -1.63
C ASP A 9 64.05 -11.34 -1.10
N ALA A 10 63.40 -10.58 -1.99
CA ALA A 10 62.50 -9.48 -1.63
C ALA A 10 61.10 -9.93 -1.18
N MET A 11 60.74 -11.21 -1.37
CA MET A 11 59.43 -11.75 -1.00
C MET A 11 59.41 -12.48 0.37
N SER A 12 60.57 -12.69 1.00
CA SER A 12 60.68 -13.32 2.32
C SER A 12 60.54 -12.31 3.49
N GLU A 13 60.96 -11.06 3.31
CA GLU A 13 60.90 -10.04 4.38
C GLU A 13 59.53 -9.38 4.56
N LYS A 14 58.64 -9.41 3.55
CA LYS A 14 57.26 -8.90 3.70
C LYS A 14 56.28 -9.89 4.33
N LYS A 15 56.64 -11.17 4.48
CA LYS A 15 55.75 -12.21 5.00
C LYS A 15 55.84 -12.42 6.52
N LYS A 16 56.79 -11.78 7.21
CA LYS A 16 56.99 -11.86 8.67
C LYS A 16 56.49 -10.66 9.47
N ALA A 17 55.91 -9.64 8.83
CA ALA A 17 55.29 -8.50 9.49
C ALA A 17 53.76 -8.61 9.62
N ALA A 18 53.16 -9.72 9.19
CA ALA A 18 51.70 -9.89 9.08
C ALA A 18 51.05 -10.71 10.21
N GLU A 19 51.75 -11.01 11.32
CA GLU A 19 51.26 -12.01 12.30
C GLU A 19 51.29 -11.57 13.77
N ALA A 20 51.25 -10.26 14.07
CA ALA A 20 51.16 -9.80 15.45
C ALA A 20 50.29 -8.55 15.60
N THR A 21 48.97 -8.73 15.62
CA THR A 21 48.01 -8.04 16.51
C THR A 21 46.60 -8.59 16.26
N ASN A 22 46.25 -9.71 16.89
CA ASN A 22 44.87 -10.17 16.97
C ASN A 22 44.26 -9.63 18.27
N LYS A 23 43.51 -8.53 18.16
CA LYS A 23 42.56 -8.04 19.18
C LYS A 23 41.26 -7.78 18.42
N PRO A 24 40.11 -8.32 18.81
CA PRO A 24 38.90 -8.21 18.03
C PRO A 24 38.44 -6.75 18.05
N ALA A 25 38.75 -6.03 16.97
CA ALA A 25 38.16 -4.73 16.70
C ALA A 25 36.76 -4.98 16.16
N ASP A 26 35.80 -4.43 16.88
CA ASP A 26 34.40 -4.31 16.50
C ASP A 26 34.31 -3.89 15.02
N LYS A 27 33.51 -4.62 14.23
CA LYS A 27 33.34 -4.34 12.80
C LYS A 27 32.58 -3.02 12.66
N ALA A 28 33.31 -1.91 12.59
CA ALA A 28 32.76 -0.68 12.06
C ALA A 28 32.51 -0.92 10.56
N GLU A 29 31.27 -1.22 10.22
CA GLU A 29 30.80 -1.19 8.84
C GLU A 29 31.11 0.20 8.27
N THR A 30 31.95 0.23 7.24
CA THR A 30 32.13 1.42 6.42
C THR A 30 30.81 1.65 5.68
N HIS A 31 29.93 2.50 6.22
CA HIS A 31 28.78 3.00 5.48
C HIS A 31 29.30 3.74 4.24
N GLU A 32 29.40 3.05 3.10
CA GLU A 32 29.27 3.72 1.81
C GLU A 32 28.04 4.61 1.91
N HIS A 33 28.19 5.89 1.58
CA HIS A 33 27.18 6.90 1.85
C HIS A 33 25.83 6.47 1.26
N ARG A 34 24.90 6.09 2.14
CA ARG A 34 23.53 5.74 1.78
C ARG A 34 22.90 7.00 1.21
N ARG A 35 22.40 6.94 -0.04
CA ARG A 35 21.86 8.12 -0.72
C ARG A 35 20.35 8.08 -0.84
N CYS A 36 19.74 9.26 -0.70
CA CYS A 36 18.36 9.52 -1.02
C CYS A 36 18.30 10.49 -2.20
N PHE A 37 17.84 10.02 -3.35
CA PHE A 37 17.64 10.88 -4.50
C PHE A 37 16.26 11.54 -4.46
N VAL A 38 16.20 12.85 -4.68
CA VAL A 38 14.95 13.60 -4.74
C VAL A 38 14.65 13.99 -6.18
N ILE A 39 13.55 13.43 -6.68
CA ILE A 39 12.94 13.80 -7.94
C ILE A 39 11.88 14.86 -7.66
N THR A 40 12.02 16.05 -8.23
CA THR A 40 11.10 17.16 -7.97
C THR A 40 10.90 18.01 -9.23
N PRO A 41 9.76 18.72 -9.36
CA PRO A 41 9.55 19.63 -10.48
C PRO A 41 10.67 20.67 -10.57
N ILE A 42 11.30 20.73 -11.75
CA ILE A 42 12.33 21.72 -12.05
C ILE A 42 11.63 22.93 -12.66
N GLY A 43 11.64 24.04 -11.93
CA GLY A 43 11.21 25.35 -12.44
C GLY A 43 12.41 26.27 -12.69
N PRO A 44 12.23 27.36 -13.47
CA PRO A 44 13.26 28.38 -13.62
C PRO A 44 13.74 28.94 -12.27
N ASP A 45 14.97 29.42 -12.21
CA ASP A 45 15.51 30.07 -11.02
C ASP A 45 14.61 31.21 -10.54
N GLY A 46 14.36 31.25 -9.24
CA GLY A 46 13.48 32.23 -8.61
C GLY A 46 11.98 32.02 -8.84
N SER A 47 11.57 31.00 -9.60
CA SER A 47 10.15 30.65 -9.77
C SER A 47 9.50 30.16 -8.47
N ALA A 48 8.18 30.29 -8.37
CA ALA A 48 7.42 29.77 -7.23
C ALA A 48 7.60 28.24 -7.08
N ILE A 49 7.64 27.52 -8.20
CA ILE A 49 7.88 26.07 -8.24
C ILE A 49 9.25 25.74 -7.65
N ARG A 50 10.29 26.46 -8.08
CA ARG A 50 11.65 26.25 -7.59
C ARG A 50 11.76 26.55 -6.09
N ARG A 51 11.21 27.68 -5.65
CA ARG A 51 11.18 28.05 -4.23
C ARG A 51 10.46 27.02 -3.36
N ALA A 52 9.32 26.50 -3.83
CA ALA A 52 8.56 25.48 -3.11
C ALA A 52 9.33 24.15 -3.04
N ALA A 53 9.91 23.71 -4.17
CA ALA A 53 10.72 22.49 -4.23
C ALA A 53 11.96 22.57 -3.33
N ASP A 54 12.73 23.66 -3.41
CA ASP A 54 13.92 23.87 -2.58
C ASP A 54 13.53 23.93 -1.10
N GLY A 55 12.46 24.66 -0.76
CA GLY A 55 11.96 24.74 0.61
C GLY A 55 11.55 23.39 1.19
N LEU A 56 10.86 22.55 0.41
CA LEU A 56 10.51 21.18 0.80
C LEU A 56 11.77 20.33 1.03
N ILE A 57 12.76 20.42 0.14
CA ILE A 57 14.00 19.66 0.23
C ILE A 57 14.78 20.05 1.48
N THR A 58 15.08 21.34 1.64
CA THR A 58 15.97 21.81 2.72
C THR A 58 15.31 21.79 4.09
N SER A 59 13.99 22.02 4.16
CA SER A 59 13.29 22.16 5.44
C SER A 59 12.72 20.86 5.97
N VAL A 60 12.50 19.87 5.10
CA VAL A 60 11.84 18.60 5.46
C VAL A 60 12.68 17.40 5.06
N ILE A 61 13.02 17.25 3.78
CA ILE A 61 13.62 16.01 3.29
C ILE A 61 15.05 15.84 3.83
N GLU A 62 15.89 16.87 3.73
CA GLU A 62 17.27 16.86 4.20
C GLU A 62 17.40 16.56 5.71
N PRO A 63 16.68 17.26 6.62
CA PRO A 63 16.75 16.94 8.05
C PRO A 63 16.31 15.51 8.38
N VAL A 64 15.25 15.03 7.73
CA VAL A 64 14.71 13.68 8.01
C VAL A 64 15.65 12.60 7.47
N CYS A 65 16.14 12.74 6.24
CA CYS A 65 17.09 11.81 5.64
C CYS A 65 18.42 11.81 6.40
N GLY A 66 18.93 12.99 6.76
CA GLY A 66 20.16 13.13 7.54
C GLY A 66 20.08 12.41 8.89
N ALA A 67 18.94 12.52 9.59
CA ALA A 67 18.69 11.80 10.84
C ALA A 67 18.65 10.26 10.66
N LYS A 68 18.49 9.77 9.43
CA LYS A 68 18.52 8.35 9.06
C LYS A 68 19.85 7.91 8.43
N GLY A 69 20.85 8.79 8.41
CA GLY A 69 22.17 8.52 7.80
C GLY A 69 22.13 8.50 6.27
N LEU A 70 21.12 9.11 5.65
CA LEU A 70 21.01 9.27 4.20
C LEU A 70 21.53 10.64 3.77
N THR A 71 22.39 10.66 2.76
CA THR A 71 22.78 11.90 2.07
C THR A 71 21.77 12.21 0.97
N VAL A 72 21.19 13.41 0.99
CA VAL A 72 20.22 13.83 -0.02
C VAL A 72 20.93 14.37 -1.25
N VAL A 73 20.49 13.94 -2.43
CA VAL A 73 20.91 14.47 -3.72
C VAL A 73 19.64 14.89 -4.48
N ALA A 74 19.56 16.13 -4.94
CA ALA A 74 18.40 16.60 -5.69
C ALA A 74 18.73 16.72 -7.18
N ALA A 75 17.79 16.31 -8.05
CA ALA A 75 17.97 16.32 -9.50
C ALA A 75 18.41 17.69 -10.06
N HIS A 76 17.89 18.78 -9.48
CA HIS A 76 18.21 20.13 -9.92
C HIS A 76 19.64 20.60 -9.59
N GLN A 77 20.37 19.89 -8.73
CA GLN A 77 21.78 20.15 -8.42
C GLN A 77 22.72 19.52 -9.47
N ILE A 78 22.19 18.64 -10.32
CA ILE A 78 22.91 17.88 -11.34
C ILE A 78 22.84 18.60 -12.72
N ASP A 79 21.91 19.55 -12.86
CA ASP A 79 21.36 20.01 -14.15
C ASP A 79 22.17 21.11 -14.88
N ASP A 80 23.48 21.26 -14.60
CA ASP A 80 24.32 22.24 -15.32
C ASP A 80 24.66 21.82 -16.77
N GLN A 81 24.27 20.63 -17.23
CA GLN A 81 24.58 20.12 -18.58
C GLN A 81 23.43 19.26 -19.13
N GLY A 82 22.67 19.78 -20.11
CA GLY A 82 21.39 19.23 -20.57
C GLY A 82 21.37 17.84 -21.24
N SER A 83 20.14 17.42 -21.55
CA SER A 83 19.65 16.04 -21.79
C SER A 83 19.67 15.23 -20.50
N ILE A 84 18.54 14.58 -20.13
CA ILE A 84 18.39 13.74 -18.92
C ILE A 84 19.73 13.07 -18.63
N THR A 85 20.49 13.62 -17.66
CA THR A 85 21.88 13.22 -17.55
C THR A 85 21.87 11.74 -17.19
N THR A 86 22.75 10.96 -17.79
CA THR A 86 22.94 9.54 -17.39
C THR A 86 23.03 9.41 -15.87
N GLN A 87 23.56 10.44 -15.21
CA GLN A 87 23.62 10.64 -13.77
C GLN A 87 22.24 10.64 -13.08
N VAL A 88 21.24 11.39 -13.57
CA VAL A 88 19.88 11.36 -12.99
C VAL A 88 19.32 9.94 -13.03
N ILE A 89 19.41 9.26 -14.17
CA ILE A 89 18.92 7.87 -14.29
C ILE A 89 19.73 6.93 -13.39
N GLU A 90 21.05 7.10 -13.30
CA GLU A 90 21.89 6.34 -12.37
C GLU A 90 21.43 6.53 -10.92
N HIS A 91 21.15 7.76 -10.49
CA HIS A 91 20.61 8.01 -9.15
C HIS A 91 19.25 7.35 -8.94
N VAL A 92 18.33 7.47 -9.91
CA VAL A 92 17.02 6.80 -9.86
C VAL A 92 17.17 5.28 -9.73
N LEU A 93 18.12 4.67 -10.42
CA LEU A 93 18.32 3.21 -10.41
C LEU A 93 19.10 2.74 -9.17
N GLU A 94 20.12 3.48 -8.76
CA GLU A 94 21.14 2.98 -7.83
C GLU A 94 21.05 3.55 -6.43
N ASP A 95 20.42 4.71 -6.21
CA ASP A 95 20.28 5.25 -4.86
C ASP A 95 19.33 4.39 -4.02
N GLU A 96 19.58 4.38 -2.71
CA GLU A 96 18.92 3.47 -1.78
C GLU A 96 17.44 3.83 -1.60
N LEU A 97 17.16 5.14 -1.53
CA LEU A 97 15.82 5.68 -1.47
C LEU A 97 15.63 6.71 -2.59
N VAL A 98 14.42 6.73 -3.16
CA VAL A 98 13.95 7.84 -4.00
C VAL A 98 12.76 8.50 -3.32
N ILE A 99 12.75 9.83 -3.28
CA ILE A 99 11.58 10.62 -2.90
C ILE A 99 11.10 11.38 -4.14
N ALA A 100 9.86 11.13 -4.55
CA ALA A 100 9.26 11.75 -5.73
C ALA A 100 8.21 12.79 -5.31
N ASN A 101 8.44 14.06 -5.64
CA ASN A 101 7.50 15.15 -5.42
C ASN A 101 6.55 15.29 -6.62
N LEU A 102 5.34 14.76 -6.48
CA LEU A 102 4.29 14.75 -7.49
C LEU A 102 3.46 16.04 -7.52
N THR A 103 3.75 17.03 -6.67
CA THR A 103 3.06 18.32 -6.69
C THR A 103 3.13 18.95 -8.08
N GLY A 104 1.99 19.40 -8.58
CA GLY A 104 1.89 20.01 -9.92
C GLY A 104 2.03 19.04 -11.10
N LEU A 105 2.12 17.73 -10.84
CA LEU A 105 2.08 16.66 -11.86
C LEU A 105 3.11 16.82 -12.99
N ASN A 106 4.36 17.16 -12.64
CA ASN A 106 5.41 17.34 -13.62
C ASN A 106 5.68 16.02 -14.41
N PRO A 107 5.63 16.03 -15.76
CA PRO A 107 5.83 14.84 -16.58
C PRO A 107 7.19 14.14 -16.39
N ASN A 108 8.26 14.90 -16.13
CA ASN A 108 9.59 14.32 -15.94
C ASN A 108 9.65 13.55 -14.61
N VAL A 109 9.04 14.10 -13.55
CA VAL A 109 8.91 13.40 -12.26
C VAL A 109 8.18 12.07 -12.45
N MET A 110 7.08 12.06 -13.21
CA MET A 110 6.32 10.84 -13.47
C MET A 110 7.13 9.81 -14.28
N TYR A 111 7.91 10.27 -15.26
CA TYR A 111 8.81 9.43 -16.04
C TYR A 111 9.87 8.76 -15.15
N GLU A 112 10.56 9.54 -14.32
CA GLU A 112 11.61 9.03 -13.42
C GLU A 112 11.03 8.09 -12.33
N LEU A 113 9.82 8.39 -11.83
CA LEU A 113 9.09 7.50 -10.92
C LEU A 113 8.80 6.14 -11.58
N ALA A 114 8.38 6.12 -12.84
CA ALA A 114 8.14 4.87 -13.56
C ALA A 114 9.43 4.04 -13.71
N VAL A 115 10.57 4.70 -13.98
CA VAL A 115 11.89 4.04 -14.00
C VAL A 115 12.23 3.44 -12.63
N ARG A 116 11.97 4.17 -11.54
CA ARG A 116 12.17 3.64 -10.17
C ARG A 116 11.28 2.44 -9.86
N HIS A 117 10.01 2.48 -10.26
CA HIS A 117 9.09 1.36 -10.13
C HIS A 117 9.61 0.12 -10.87
N ALA A 118 10.12 0.29 -12.09
CA ALA A 118 10.66 -0.81 -12.89
C ALA A 118 11.89 -1.45 -12.23
N LYS A 119 12.73 -0.65 -11.55
CA LYS A 119 13.88 -1.14 -10.78
C LYS A 119 13.50 -1.84 -9.46
N ARG A 120 12.26 -1.67 -9.00
CA ARG A 120 11.70 -2.26 -7.77
C ARG A 120 12.57 -1.99 -6.53
N LYS A 121 12.94 -0.72 -6.33
CA LYS A 121 13.67 -0.25 -5.16
C LYS A 121 12.86 0.79 -4.38
N PRO A 122 13.16 1.05 -3.09
CA PRO A 122 12.36 1.91 -2.23
C PRO A 122 12.05 3.27 -2.86
N VAL A 123 10.77 3.66 -2.84
CA VAL A 123 10.32 4.99 -3.28
C VAL A 123 9.22 5.52 -2.39
N ILE A 124 9.24 6.83 -2.14
CA ILE A 124 8.19 7.53 -1.39
C ILE A 124 7.67 8.67 -2.25
N CYS A 125 6.37 8.66 -2.52
CA CYS A 125 5.71 9.76 -3.23
C CYS A 125 5.21 10.81 -2.24
N LEU A 126 5.43 12.08 -2.56
CA LEU A 126 4.91 13.25 -1.86
C LEU A 126 4.03 14.07 -2.81
N ALA A 127 2.97 14.70 -2.30
CA ALA A 127 2.18 15.66 -3.07
C ALA A 127 1.52 16.69 -2.15
N GLU A 128 1.32 17.93 -2.60
CA GLU A 128 0.48 18.87 -1.85
C GLU A 128 -0.98 18.40 -1.83
N ASP A 129 -1.73 18.66 -0.75
CA ASP A 129 -3.10 18.16 -0.54
C ASP A 129 -4.05 18.43 -1.72
N GLU A 130 -3.89 19.55 -2.41
CA GLU A 130 -4.72 19.94 -3.57
C GLU A 130 -4.34 19.23 -4.89
N THR A 131 -3.30 18.39 -4.86
CA THR A 131 -2.84 17.65 -6.04
C THR A 131 -3.74 16.46 -6.33
N VAL A 132 -4.50 16.54 -7.41
CA VAL A 132 -5.30 15.42 -7.91
C VAL A 132 -4.42 14.47 -8.73
N LEU A 133 -4.01 13.35 -8.14
CA LEU A 133 -3.16 12.36 -8.82
C LEU A 133 -3.88 11.68 -9.99
N PRO A 134 -3.18 11.39 -11.11
CA PRO A 134 -3.73 10.60 -12.20
C PRO A 134 -4.07 9.17 -11.75
N PHE A 135 -4.99 8.52 -12.44
CA PHE A 135 -5.52 7.21 -12.02
C PHE A 135 -4.42 6.15 -11.84
N ASP A 136 -3.35 6.20 -12.65
CA ASP A 136 -2.20 5.29 -12.58
C ASP A 136 -1.43 5.37 -11.24
N LEU A 137 -1.38 6.56 -10.64
CA LEU A 137 -0.69 6.81 -9.36
C LEU A 137 -1.65 6.90 -8.19
N ALA A 138 -2.95 7.00 -8.47
CA ALA A 138 -3.95 7.24 -7.43
C ALA A 138 -3.96 6.10 -6.40
N GLN A 139 -3.70 4.85 -6.80
CA GLN A 139 -3.66 3.69 -5.89
C GLN A 139 -2.31 3.54 -5.15
N GLU A 140 -1.30 4.31 -5.53
CA GLU A 140 0.02 4.23 -4.92
C GLU A 140 0.10 5.07 -3.66
N ARG A 141 0.92 4.60 -2.70
CA ARG A 141 1.06 5.24 -1.41
C ARG A 141 1.75 6.60 -1.59
N THR A 142 0.99 7.67 -1.39
CA THR A 142 1.48 9.06 -1.45
C THR A 142 1.25 9.74 -0.11
N LEU A 143 2.27 10.44 0.40
CA LEU A 143 2.13 11.35 1.53
C LEU A 143 1.65 12.70 1.02
N PHE A 144 0.41 13.02 1.33
CA PHE A 144 -0.13 14.35 1.09
C PHE A 144 0.28 15.32 2.20
N TYR A 145 0.57 16.57 1.85
CA TYR A 145 0.98 17.60 2.80
C TYR A 145 0.39 18.97 2.49
N THR A 146 0.20 19.75 3.55
CA THR A 146 -0.13 21.17 3.47
C THR A 146 1.15 21.98 3.48
N ASN A 147 1.32 22.90 2.53
CA ASN A 147 2.51 23.75 2.42
C ASN A 147 2.45 24.97 3.36
N ASP A 148 2.48 24.70 4.67
CA ASP A 148 2.55 25.70 5.73
C ASP A 148 3.46 25.25 6.89
N ILE A 149 3.62 26.11 7.90
CA ILE A 149 4.50 25.85 9.06
C ILE A 149 4.04 24.61 9.85
N ALA A 150 2.73 24.43 10.04
CA ALA A 150 2.20 23.31 10.78
C ALA A 150 2.37 22.01 9.98
N GLY A 151 2.04 22.04 8.68
CA GLY A 151 2.20 20.96 7.72
C GLY A 151 3.64 20.47 7.62
N THR A 152 4.62 21.36 7.72
CA THR A 152 6.06 21.01 7.78
C THR A 152 6.34 20.01 8.92
N SER A 153 5.88 20.31 10.15
CA SER A 153 6.12 19.44 11.32
C SER A 153 5.41 18.08 11.21
N ILE A 154 4.20 18.08 10.64
CA ILE A 154 3.40 16.88 10.38
C ILE A 154 4.10 16.01 9.33
N LEU A 155 4.57 16.62 8.24
CA LEU A 155 5.24 15.93 7.16
C LEU A 155 6.58 15.34 7.61
N ILE A 156 7.38 16.06 8.40
CA ILE A 156 8.63 15.52 9.00
C ILE A 156 8.35 14.21 9.74
N SER A 157 7.32 14.21 10.59
CA SER A 157 6.93 13.04 11.38
C SER A 157 6.44 11.88 10.50
N ALA A 158 5.63 12.19 9.49
CA ALA A 158 5.09 11.19 8.57
C ALA A 158 6.17 10.59 7.66
N LEU A 159 7.02 11.44 7.08
CA LEU A 159 8.13 11.06 6.21
C LEU A 159 9.14 10.19 6.96
N SER A 160 9.52 10.55 8.19
CA SER A 160 10.43 9.72 9.00
C SER A 160 9.92 8.29 9.15
N ARG A 161 8.63 8.11 9.48
CA ARG A 161 8.04 6.77 9.62
C ARG A 161 7.97 6.03 8.29
N MET A 162 7.75 6.75 7.19
CA MET A 162 7.66 6.16 5.87
C MET A 162 9.03 5.67 5.38
N ILE A 163 10.10 6.43 5.67
CA ILE A 163 11.48 6.03 5.36
C ILE A 163 11.84 4.75 6.10
N ASP A 164 11.52 4.65 7.40
CA ASP A 164 11.79 3.44 8.19
C ASP A 164 11.09 2.20 7.59
N ARG A 165 9.85 2.36 7.11
CA ARG A 165 9.12 1.27 6.44
C ARG A 165 9.72 0.93 5.09
N ALA A 166 9.92 1.93 4.24
CA ALA A 166 10.41 1.73 2.88
C ALA A 166 11.79 1.05 2.86
N LEU A 167 12.67 1.36 3.82
CA LEU A 167 13.99 0.75 3.91
C LEU A 167 13.99 -0.60 4.66
N GLY A 168 12.98 -0.87 5.50
CA GLY A 168 12.83 -2.13 6.23
C GLY A 168 12.05 -3.21 5.46
N GLU A 169 11.31 -2.84 4.42
CA GLU A 169 10.59 -3.77 3.56
C GLU A 169 11.57 -4.53 2.66
N ALA A 170 11.55 -5.88 2.73
CA ALA A 170 12.38 -6.74 1.89
C ALA A 170 11.96 -6.72 0.42
N GLU A 171 10.68 -6.43 0.16
CA GLU A 171 10.08 -6.39 -1.16
C GLU A 171 9.19 -5.15 -1.31
N HIS A 172 9.42 -4.39 -2.37
CA HIS A 172 8.64 -3.20 -2.70
C HIS A 172 7.56 -3.54 -3.72
N ASP A 173 6.32 -3.25 -3.37
CA ASP A 173 5.16 -3.35 -4.26
C ASP A 173 5.01 -2.08 -5.11
N ASN A 174 4.67 -2.25 -6.39
CA ASN A 174 4.38 -1.16 -7.31
C ASN A 174 3.62 -1.69 -8.55
N PRO A 175 2.98 -0.82 -9.38
CA PRO A 175 2.16 -1.25 -10.51
C PRO A 175 2.87 -2.13 -11.53
N ILE A 176 4.15 -1.84 -11.80
CA ILE A 176 4.94 -2.58 -12.80
C ILE A 176 5.23 -3.98 -12.29
N TYR A 177 5.60 -4.10 -11.01
CA TYR A 177 5.86 -5.40 -10.41
C TYR A 177 4.59 -6.26 -10.30
N ARG A 178 3.45 -5.70 -9.89
CA ARG A 178 2.15 -6.42 -9.88
C ARG A 178 1.80 -6.99 -11.25
N ALA A 179 2.03 -6.21 -12.32
CA ALA A 179 1.79 -6.66 -13.68
C ALA A 179 2.76 -7.78 -14.10
N ALA A 180 4.06 -7.65 -13.78
CA ALA A 180 5.06 -8.66 -14.10
C ALA A 180 4.81 -9.99 -13.39
N GLU A 181 4.48 -9.95 -12.09
CA GLU A 181 4.12 -11.12 -11.30
C GLU A 181 2.89 -11.83 -11.89
N HIS A 182 1.86 -11.07 -12.28
CA HIS A 182 0.68 -11.63 -12.92
C HIS A 182 0.98 -12.34 -14.26
N MET A 183 1.91 -11.80 -15.05
CA MET A 183 2.33 -12.44 -16.30
C MET A 183 3.04 -13.76 -16.06
N ILE A 184 3.97 -13.79 -15.09
CA ILE A 184 4.69 -15.01 -14.71
C ILE A 184 3.72 -16.07 -14.20
N MET A 185 2.80 -15.71 -13.32
CA MET A 185 1.78 -16.64 -12.80
C MET A 185 0.95 -17.25 -13.93
N ARG A 186 0.56 -16.45 -14.94
CA ARG A 186 -0.19 -16.94 -16.10
C ARG A 186 0.62 -17.93 -16.97
N GLU A 187 1.93 -17.75 -17.06
CA GLU A 187 2.82 -18.64 -17.84
C GLU A 187 3.18 -19.94 -17.11
N VAL A 188 3.27 -19.91 -15.78
CA VAL A 188 3.67 -21.06 -14.94
C VAL A 188 2.49 -21.99 -14.63
N THR A 189 1.24 -21.55 -14.80
CA THR A 189 0.05 -22.35 -14.50
C THR A 189 -0.26 -23.33 -15.66
N PRO A 190 -0.16 -24.66 -15.47
CA PRO A 190 -0.63 -25.62 -16.47
C PRO A 190 -2.14 -25.47 -16.69
N PRO A 191 -2.67 -25.83 -17.88
CA PRO A 191 -4.11 -25.81 -18.13
C PRO A 191 -4.80 -26.83 -17.22
N GLY A 192 -5.28 -26.39 -16.05
CA GLY A 192 -5.85 -27.25 -15.02
C GLY A 192 -6.01 -26.59 -13.65
N ASP A 193 -5.20 -25.57 -13.32
CA ASP A 193 -5.27 -24.87 -12.02
C ASP A 193 -5.86 -23.45 -12.16
N THR A 194 -6.85 -23.33 -13.06
CA THR A 194 -7.61 -22.11 -13.33
C THR A 194 -8.23 -21.53 -12.07
N ASP A 195 -8.59 -22.40 -11.12
CA ASP A 195 -9.23 -22.02 -9.86
C ASP A 195 -8.30 -21.18 -8.99
N SER A 196 -7.03 -21.58 -8.83
CA SER A 196 -6.03 -20.83 -8.07
C SER A 196 -5.79 -19.42 -8.65
N TYR A 197 -5.76 -19.31 -9.98
CA TYR A 197 -5.68 -18.02 -10.66
C TYR A 197 -6.93 -17.17 -10.43
N ILE A 198 -8.13 -17.77 -10.50
CA ILE A 198 -9.39 -17.06 -10.22
C ILE A 198 -9.43 -16.57 -8.77
N TYR A 199 -9.03 -17.39 -7.80
CA TYR A 199 -8.97 -16.98 -6.39
C TYR A 199 -8.03 -15.79 -6.18
N GLN A 200 -6.85 -15.80 -6.78
CA GLN A 200 -5.91 -14.69 -6.66
C GLN A 200 -6.41 -13.42 -7.37
N ARG A 201 -7.09 -13.54 -8.52
CA ARG A 201 -7.74 -12.40 -9.19
C ARG A 201 -8.89 -11.82 -8.36
N LEU A 202 -9.64 -12.66 -7.64
CA LEU A 202 -10.72 -12.24 -6.75
C LEU A 202 -10.18 -11.45 -5.55
N ASP A 203 -9.06 -11.89 -4.96
CA ASP A 203 -8.40 -11.17 -3.88
C ASP A 203 -7.87 -9.79 -4.32
N ASP A 204 -7.29 -9.70 -5.52
CA ASP A 204 -6.82 -8.44 -6.10
C ASP A 204 -7.99 -7.46 -6.36
N LEU A 205 -9.11 -7.97 -6.89
CA LEU A 205 -10.34 -7.20 -7.07
C LEU A 205 -10.90 -6.72 -5.72
N GLU A 206 -10.85 -7.55 -4.68
CA GLU A 206 -11.31 -7.17 -3.35
C GLU A 206 -10.51 -5.99 -2.79
N ARG A 207 -9.17 -6.02 -2.94
CA ARG A 207 -8.29 -4.93 -2.50
C ARG A 207 -8.58 -3.62 -3.24
N LEU A 208 -8.83 -3.68 -4.54
CA LEU A 208 -9.21 -2.54 -5.37
C LEU A 208 -10.59 -1.97 -5.02
N VAL A 209 -11.59 -2.82 -4.77
CA VAL A 209 -12.93 -2.37 -4.35
C VAL A 209 -12.86 -1.69 -2.97
N ARG A 210 -12.09 -2.26 -2.04
CA ARG A 210 -11.86 -1.65 -0.72
C ARG A 210 -11.18 -0.29 -0.83
N SER A 211 -10.21 -0.12 -1.73
CA SER A 211 -9.53 1.17 -1.90
C SER A 211 -10.45 2.24 -2.52
N VAL A 212 -11.32 1.88 -3.46
CA VAL A 212 -12.36 2.78 -4.02
C VAL A 212 -13.37 3.18 -2.96
N ALA A 213 -13.80 2.25 -2.11
CA ALA A 213 -14.75 2.53 -1.02
C ALA A 213 -14.21 3.53 0.02
N THR A 214 -12.88 3.65 0.17
CA THR A 214 -12.27 4.62 1.09
C THR A 214 -12.23 6.06 0.56
N ARG A 215 -12.50 6.29 -0.73
CA ARG A 215 -12.43 7.62 -1.40
C ARG A 215 -13.77 8.33 -1.56
N LEU A 216 -14.86 7.77 -1.05
CA LEU A 216 -16.15 8.47 -1.04
C LEU A 216 -16.11 9.65 -0.04
N PRO A 217 -16.51 10.87 -0.44
CA PRO A 217 -16.51 12.04 0.42
C PRO A 217 -17.24 11.78 1.75
N ARG A 218 -16.76 12.43 2.82
CA ARG A 218 -17.27 12.36 4.21
C ARG A 218 -18.77 12.68 4.40
N GLN A 219 -19.52 13.03 3.36
CA GLN A 219 -20.95 13.29 3.41
C GLN A 219 -21.76 12.02 3.15
N SER A 220 -21.77 11.11 4.12
CA SER A 220 -22.91 10.26 4.50
C SER A 220 -22.44 9.11 5.38
N ILE A 221 -22.34 9.39 6.69
CA ILE A 221 -22.08 8.38 7.73
C ILE A 221 -23.09 7.22 7.68
N LYS A 222 -24.26 7.40 7.04
CA LYS A 222 -25.26 6.34 6.79
C LYS A 222 -24.87 5.34 5.67
N ALA A 223 -24.15 5.75 4.63
CA ALA A 223 -23.74 4.84 3.55
C ALA A 223 -22.55 3.96 3.95
N ARG A 224 -21.61 4.54 4.72
CA ARG A 224 -20.40 3.87 5.23
C ARG A 224 -20.72 2.70 6.16
N ASN A 225 -21.73 2.85 7.03
CA ASN A 225 -22.19 1.77 7.92
C ASN A 225 -22.93 0.64 7.21
N ASN A 226 -23.53 0.91 6.04
CA ASN A 226 -24.20 -0.13 5.25
C ASN A 226 -23.19 -0.94 4.41
N ILE A 227 -22.11 -0.31 3.91
CA ILE A 227 -21.09 -0.97 3.07
C ILE A 227 -20.12 -1.82 3.93
N LEU A 228 -19.76 -1.37 5.14
CA LEU A 228 -18.96 -2.17 6.07
C LEU A 228 -19.72 -3.37 6.65
N LYS A 229 -21.06 -3.31 6.70
CA LYS A 229 -21.91 -4.45 7.10
C LYS A 229 -22.15 -5.47 5.98
N SER A 230 -22.10 -5.06 4.71
CA SER A 230 -22.26 -5.99 3.58
C SER A 230 -20.96 -6.71 3.19
N GLY A 231 -19.79 -6.21 3.61
CA GLY A 231 -18.48 -6.83 3.36
C GLY A 231 -18.11 -8.02 4.26
N GLN A 232 -18.95 -8.37 5.23
CA GLN A 232 -18.81 -9.59 6.04
C GLN A 232 -19.96 -10.58 5.75
N THR A 233 -20.24 -10.88 4.48
CA THR A 233 -21.01 -12.08 4.13
C THR A 233 -20.75 -12.41 2.66
N LEU A 234 -19.63 -13.07 2.38
CA LEU A 234 -19.47 -13.87 1.18
C LEU A 234 -19.68 -15.33 1.58
N ASN A 235 -20.66 -15.95 0.92
CA ASN A 235 -21.21 -17.30 1.12
C ASN A 235 -22.02 -17.57 2.39
N SER A 236 -23.30 -17.23 2.31
CA SER A 236 -24.35 -18.15 2.73
C SER A 236 -25.57 -17.86 1.85
N GLN A 237 -26.24 -18.87 1.33
CA GLN A 237 -27.60 -18.72 0.81
C GLN A 237 -28.42 -17.96 1.88
N ILE A 238 -28.76 -16.69 1.61
CA ILE A 238 -29.55 -15.90 2.55
C ILE A 238 -30.99 -16.34 2.37
N ASN A 239 -31.44 -17.16 3.31
CA ASN A 239 -32.82 -17.58 3.39
C ASN A 239 -33.69 -16.39 3.77
N LYS A 240 -34.75 -16.17 2.99
CA LYS A 240 -35.76 -15.14 3.24
C LYS A 240 -36.96 -15.79 3.89
N LEU A 241 -37.21 -15.47 5.15
CA LEU A 241 -38.34 -15.96 5.90
C LEU A 241 -39.41 -14.86 5.97
N HIS A 242 -40.56 -15.09 5.35
CA HIS A 242 -41.71 -14.20 5.47
C HIS A 242 -42.56 -14.62 6.67
N ILE A 243 -42.77 -13.74 7.65
CA ILE A 243 -43.60 -14.04 8.82
C ILE A 243 -44.74 -13.03 8.91
N ALA A 244 -45.97 -13.52 8.81
CA ALA A 244 -47.17 -12.77 9.14
C ALA A 244 -47.33 -12.71 10.67
N ALA A 245 -46.44 -11.97 11.35
CA ALA A 245 -46.52 -11.78 12.79
C ALA A 245 -47.46 -10.61 13.12
N SER A 246 -48.55 -10.89 13.83
CA SER A 246 -49.52 -9.88 14.25
C SER A 246 -49.08 -9.12 15.52
N HIS A 247 -48.08 -9.64 16.24
CA HIS A 247 -47.65 -9.11 17.54
C HIS A 247 -46.12 -8.93 17.63
N GLU A 248 -45.71 -7.75 18.08
CA GLU A 248 -44.32 -7.30 18.27
C GLU A 248 -43.49 -8.28 19.13
N SER A 249 -44.13 -8.92 20.12
CA SER A 249 -43.48 -9.90 21.00
C SER A 249 -43.04 -11.20 20.32
N GLU A 250 -43.54 -11.51 19.12
CA GLU A 250 -43.12 -12.68 18.34
C GLU A 250 -41.89 -12.35 17.47
N ILE A 251 -41.78 -11.10 17.00
CA ILE A 251 -40.66 -10.60 16.20
C ILE A 251 -39.37 -10.65 17.03
N ASP A 252 -39.43 -10.11 18.25
CA ASP A 252 -38.28 -10.07 19.16
C ASP A 252 -37.81 -11.47 19.56
N LYS A 253 -38.75 -12.41 19.77
CA LYS A 253 -38.39 -13.80 20.09
C LYS A 253 -37.62 -14.47 18.96
N ILE A 254 -38.06 -14.28 17.72
CA ILE A 254 -37.44 -14.92 16.55
C ILE A 254 -36.06 -14.33 16.30
N GLN A 255 -35.92 -13.00 16.38
CA GLN A 255 -34.63 -12.33 16.27
C GLN A 255 -33.65 -12.84 17.33
N ASN A 256 -34.07 -12.90 18.60
CA ASN A 256 -33.23 -13.37 19.70
C ASN A 256 -32.79 -14.84 19.51
N ILE A 257 -33.67 -15.73 19.05
CA ILE A 257 -33.30 -17.14 18.83
C ILE A 257 -32.27 -17.27 17.71
N LEU A 258 -32.44 -16.54 16.61
CA LEU A 258 -31.50 -16.59 15.49
C LEU A 258 -30.13 -15.99 15.86
N GLU A 259 -30.11 -14.82 16.50
CA GLU A 259 -28.87 -14.17 16.93
C GLU A 259 -28.13 -14.97 18.01
N SER A 260 -28.84 -15.57 18.98
CA SER A 260 -28.23 -16.39 20.03
C SER A 260 -27.62 -17.69 19.50
N ASN A 261 -28.06 -18.17 18.33
CA ASN A 261 -27.45 -19.29 17.63
C ASN A 261 -26.36 -18.85 16.64
N GLY A 262 -25.96 -17.57 16.65
CA GLY A 262 -24.88 -17.03 15.82
C GLY A 262 -25.28 -16.73 14.38
N PHE A 263 -26.58 -16.75 14.06
CA PHE A 263 -27.06 -16.40 12.73
C PHE A 263 -27.19 -14.88 12.58
N HIS A 264 -26.75 -14.37 11.43
CA HIS A 264 -27.00 -13.00 11.05
C HIS A 264 -28.47 -12.84 10.67
N VAL A 265 -29.12 -11.78 11.16
CA VAL A 265 -30.53 -11.48 10.91
C VAL A 265 -30.67 -10.03 10.47
N SER A 266 -31.47 -9.81 9.44
CA SER A 266 -31.93 -8.49 9.02
C SER A 266 -33.45 -8.48 8.92
N ILE A 267 -34.08 -7.43 9.46
CA ILE A 267 -35.54 -7.29 9.50
C ILE A 267 -35.94 -6.14 8.59
N SER A 268 -36.97 -6.36 7.77
CA SER A 268 -37.58 -5.31 6.95
C SER A 268 -39.10 -5.32 7.06
N LEU A 269 -39.68 -4.12 7.13
CA LEU A 269 -41.12 -3.89 7.17
C LEU A 269 -41.61 -3.50 5.77
N ARG A 270 -42.67 -4.15 5.27
CA ARG A 270 -43.28 -3.82 3.98
C ARG A 270 -44.59 -3.04 4.12
N PRO A 271 -45.04 -2.35 3.05
CA PRO A 271 -46.25 -1.53 3.06
C PRO A 271 -47.49 -2.42 3.12
N ARG A 272 -47.83 -2.86 4.34
CA ARG A 272 -49.05 -3.58 4.79
C ARG A 272 -48.90 -4.15 6.22
N GLY A 273 -47.78 -3.88 6.91
CA GLY A 273 -47.52 -4.41 8.26
C GLY A 273 -46.86 -5.79 8.25
N GLU A 274 -46.38 -6.24 7.09
CA GLU A 274 -45.68 -7.51 6.92
C GLU A 274 -44.20 -7.37 7.32
N VAL A 275 -43.67 -8.40 7.99
CA VAL A 275 -42.30 -8.44 8.49
C VAL A 275 -41.52 -9.53 7.78
N PHE A 276 -40.37 -9.15 7.24
CA PHE A 276 -39.47 -10.04 6.51
C PHE A 276 -38.15 -10.17 7.25
N PHE A 277 -37.75 -11.40 7.51
CA PHE A 277 -36.45 -11.74 8.05
C PHE A 277 -35.56 -12.26 6.93
N ALA A 278 -34.37 -11.69 6.77
CA ALA A 278 -33.30 -12.25 5.94
C ALA A 278 -32.20 -12.76 6.87
N THR A 279 -31.90 -14.04 6.80
CA THR A 279 -30.95 -14.70 7.69
C THR A 279 -30.10 -15.72 6.94
N ASN A 280 -28.89 -15.98 7.46
CA ASN A 280 -28.03 -17.06 6.99
C ASN A 280 -28.31 -18.42 7.67
N ALA A 281 -29.38 -18.51 8.47
CA ALA A 281 -29.77 -19.77 9.12
C ALA A 281 -30.19 -20.83 8.07
N PRO A 282 -29.78 -22.11 8.22
CA PRO A 282 -30.18 -23.18 7.33
C PRO A 282 -31.70 -23.38 7.27
N THR A 283 -32.24 -23.77 6.12
CA THR A 283 -33.68 -23.95 5.91
C THR A 283 -34.28 -24.96 6.88
N SER A 284 -33.57 -26.04 7.20
CA SER A 284 -33.97 -27.05 8.19
C SER A 284 -34.13 -26.45 9.60
N PHE A 285 -33.21 -25.57 10.01
CA PHE A 285 -33.28 -24.86 11.29
C PHE A 285 -34.50 -23.93 11.34
N LEU A 286 -34.78 -23.23 10.23
CA LEU A 286 -35.96 -22.36 10.12
C LEU A 286 -37.26 -23.16 10.19
N GLU A 287 -37.33 -24.33 9.55
CA GLU A 287 -38.49 -25.23 9.63
C GLU A 287 -38.75 -25.73 11.05
N ASP A 288 -37.71 -26.12 11.78
CA ASP A 288 -37.85 -26.55 13.18
C ASP A 288 -38.25 -25.38 14.08
N LEU A 289 -37.65 -24.20 13.90
CA LEU A 289 -38.00 -22.99 14.64
C LEU A 289 -39.50 -22.65 14.50
N MET A 290 -40.05 -22.75 13.28
CA MET A 290 -41.45 -22.51 13.00
C MET A 290 -42.37 -23.52 13.69
N LYS A 291 -42.03 -24.82 13.62
CA LYS A 291 -42.81 -25.90 14.24
C LYS A 291 -42.84 -25.78 15.77
N PHE A 292 -41.69 -25.54 16.39
CA PHE A 292 -41.58 -25.46 17.86
C PHE A 292 -42.32 -24.26 18.46
N ASN A 293 -42.43 -23.15 17.71
CA ASN A 293 -43.07 -21.93 18.20
C ASN A 293 -44.52 -21.75 17.70
N ASN A 294 -45.09 -22.74 17.00
CA ASN A 294 -46.45 -22.72 16.44
C ASN A 294 -46.75 -21.49 15.57
N ILE A 295 -45.75 -20.99 14.84
CA ILE A 295 -45.85 -19.82 13.99
C ILE A 295 -46.49 -20.24 12.66
N ARG A 296 -47.70 -19.75 12.35
CA ARG A 296 -48.43 -20.09 11.11
C ARG A 296 -48.32 -18.96 10.08
N GLY A 297 -48.26 -19.31 8.79
CA GLY A 297 -48.39 -18.36 7.67
C GLY A 297 -47.09 -17.97 6.97
N ILE A 298 -46.07 -18.84 6.98
CA ILE A 298 -44.74 -18.52 6.43
C ILE A 298 -44.56 -19.16 5.06
N VAL A 299 -44.12 -18.36 4.09
CA VAL A 299 -43.65 -18.82 2.78
C VAL A 299 -42.12 -18.69 2.78
N ILE A 300 -41.43 -19.83 2.73
CA ILE A 300 -40.03 -19.87 2.32
C ILE A 300 -40.07 -19.82 0.79
N PRO A 301 -39.63 -18.74 0.12
CA PRO A 301 -39.56 -18.73 -1.32
C PRO A 301 -38.57 -19.83 -1.73
N ALA A 302 -39.04 -20.78 -2.55
CA ALA A 302 -38.19 -21.82 -3.10
C ALA A 302 -37.01 -21.16 -3.82
N ASP A 303 -35.82 -21.71 -3.61
CA ASP A 303 -34.58 -21.27 -4.24
C ASP A 303 -34.81 -21.06 -5.75
N SER A 304 -34.59 -19.83 -6.22
CA SER A 304 -34.45 -19.59 -7.65
C SER A 304 -33.09 -20.11 -8.07
N ASP A 305 -33.08 -21.26 -8.75
CA ASP A 305 -31.97 -21.73 -9.60
C ASP A 305 -31.38 -20.59 -10.48
#